data_AF-A0A370G5H1-F1
#
_entry.id   AF-A0A370G5H1-F1
#
_cell.length_a   1.000
_cell.length_b   1.000
_cell.length_c   1.000
_cell.angle_alpha   90.00
_cell.angle_beta   90.00
_cell.angle_gamma   90.00
#
_symmetry.space_group_name_H-M   'P 1'
#
loop_
_entity.id
_entity.type
_entity.pdbx_description
1 polymer ?
#
loop_
_entity_poly.entity_id
_entity_poly.type
_entity_poly.pdbx_seq_one_letter_code
_entity_poly.pdbx_strand_id
1 'polypeptide(L)'
;MRTLAIFSGLSALIISLSAFAGSMQIMIDCQSSSKDAKISGYMPGDGMDYDVKITIDDATLRYVNACVDAQCSNVLGQGVLLTTHHIKQRIFTIAFANLLNAELTPTGSFYAIPSTVKTKRDGVGYSARYKAVYYGLDPRSTDTPKALLKKPIELMCKHRYGIR
;
A
#
# COMPACT_ATOMS: atom_id res chain seq x y z
N MET A 1 3.90 67.82 -34.66
CA MET A 1 4.35 66.44 -34.95
C MET A 1 4.59 65.76 -33.61
N ARG A 2 3.73 64.82 -33.21
CA ARG A 2 3.96 63.35 -33.22
C ARG A 2 5.10 62.96 -32.24
N THR A 3 4.96 62.10 -31.22
CA THR A 3 3.98 61.04 -30.91
C THR A 3 4.15 60.63 -29.44
N LEU A 4 3.06 60.15 -28.81
CA LEU A 4 3.05 59.40 -27.54
C LEU A 4 3.98 58.18 -27.57
N ALA A 5 4.57 57.83 -26.43
CA ALA A 5 4.96 56.46 -26.11
C ALA A 5 4.43 56.08 -24.72
N ILE A 6 3.28 55.42 -24.70
CA ILE A 6 2.70 54.71 -23.56
C ILE A 6 3.54 53.46 -23.38
N PHE A 7 4.31 53.36 -22.29
CA PHE A 7 4.93 52.10 -21.90
C PHE A 7 3.91 51.26 -21.13
N SER A 8 3.10 50.51 -21.89
CA SER A 8 2.32 49.39 -21.38
C SER A 8 3.25 48.18 -21.18
N GLY A 9 3.43 47.75 -19.94
CA GLY A 9 4.27 46.62 -19.62
C GLY A 9 3.95 46.03 -18.25
N LEU A 10 2.67 45.92 -17.90
CA LEU A 10 2.26 45.14 -16.73
C LEU A 10 2.36 43.66 -17.11
N SER A 11 3.54 43.06 -16.92
CA SER A 11 3.74 41.63 -17.04
C SER A 11 2.88 40.94 -15.99
N ALA A 12 1.69 40.48 -16.39
CA ALA A 12 0.87 39.59 -15.60
C ALA A 12 1.65 38.29 -15.42
N LEU A 13 2.34 38.17 -14.29
CA LEU A 13 2.93 36.92 -13.84
C LEU A 13 1.75 35.99 -13.50
N ILE A 14 1.28 35.24 -14.49
CA ILE A 14 0.38 34.12 -14.26
C ILE A 14 1.23 33.09 -13.54
N ILE A 15 1.21 33.14 -12.21
CA ILE A 15 1.71 32.08 -11.36
C ILE A 15 0.74 30.92 -11.63
N SER A 16 1.11 30.05 -12.57
CA SER A 16 0.50 28.75 -12.71
C SER A 16 0.72 28.04 -11.37
N LEU A 17 -0.26 28.15 -10.48
CA LEU A 17 -0.44 27.25 -9.36
C LEU A 17 -0.62 25.88 -9.99
N SER A 18 0.49 25.14 -10.11
CA SER A 18 0.46 23.71 -10.38
C SER A 18 -0.46 23.11 -9.34
N ALA A 19 -1.68 22.78 -9.73
CA ALA A 19 -2.56 21.97 -8.93
C ALA A 19 -1.81 20.66 -8.72
N PHE A 20 -1.24 20.48 -7.53
CA PHE A 20 -0.69 19.20 -7.11
C PHE A 20 -1.85 18.23 -7.00
N ALA A 21 -2.21 17.61 -8.12
CA ALA A 21 -3.10 16.47 -8.21
C ALA A 21 -2.33 15.23 -7.70
N GLY A 22 -1.90 15.26 -6.44
CA GLY A 22 -1.40 14.05 -5.82
C GLY A 22 -2.60 13.15 -5.53
N SER A 23 -2.53 11.90 -5.98
CA SER A 23 -3.54 10.90 -5.64
C SER A 23 -3.40 10.51 -4.17
N MET A 24 -4.51 10.13 -3.54
CA MET A 24 -4.44 9.49 -2.22
C MET A 24 -3.71 8.17 -2.36
N GLN A 25 -2.80 7.86 -1.45
CA GLN A 25 -2.02 6.62 -1.47
C GLN A 25 -1.99 6.00 -0.08
N ILE A 26 -2.17 4.69 -0.03
CA ILE A 26 -1.94 3.83 1.12
C ILE A 26 -0.54 3.25 0.99
N MET A 27 0.29 3.47 2.01
CA MET A 27 1.57 2.81 2.17
C MET A 27 1.57 1.99 3.45
N ILE A 28 2.05 0.75 3.35
CA ILE A 28 2.25 -0.15 4.48
C ILE A 28 3.72 -0.54 4.53
N ASP A 29 4.32 -0.42 5.71
CA ASP A 29 5.68 -0.86 6.01
C ASP A 29 5.67 -1.53 7.39
N CYS A 30 5.83 -2.85 7.40
CA CYS A 30 5.73 -3.71 8.55
C CYS A 30 6.99 -4.55 8.68
N GLN A 31 7.47 -4.73 9.92
CA GLN A 31 8.67 -5.52 10.20
C GLN A 31 8.49 -6.29 11.51
N SER A 32 8.91 -7.57 11.55
CA SER A 32 9.01 -8.33 12.80
C SER A 32 10.09 -7.75 13.71
N SER A 33 10.04 -8.08 15.01
CA SER A 33 11.08 -7.67 15.97
C SER A 33 12.45 -8.28 15.64
N SER A 34 12.47 -9.51 15.13
CA SER A 34 13.66 -10.23 14.66
C SER A 34 14.20 -9.75 13.32
N LYS A 35 13.43 -8.93 12.57
CA LYS A 35 13.74 -8.43 11.22
C LYS A 35 13.79 -9.49 10.11
N ASP A 36 13.46 -10.73 10.43
CA ASP A 36 13.31 -11.84 9.48
C ASP A 36 12.11 -11.68 8.55
N ALA A 37 11.03 -11.01 9.01
CA ALA A 37 9.80 -10.86 8.25
C ALA A 37 9.49 -9.38 8.01
N LYS A 38 9.12 -9.08 6.76
CA LYS A 38 8.74 -7.75 6.31
C LYS A 38 7.52 -7.82 5.41
N ILE A 39 6.57 -6.91 5.62
CA ILE A 39 5.49 -6.65 4.66
C ILE A 39 5.59 -5.21 4.23
N SER A 40 5.78 -4.97 2.94
CA SER A 40 5.83 -3.62 2.39
C SER A 40 4.94 -3.53 1.18
N GLY A 41 4.19 -2.45 1.06
CA GLY A 41 3.41 -2.26 -0.14
C GLY A 41 2.79 -0.89 -0.28
N TYR A 42 2.24 -0.70 -1.46
CA TYR A 42 1.60 0.50 -1.93
C TYR A 42 0.29 0.14 -2.60
N MET A 43 -0.75 0.93 -2.33
CA MET A 43 -2.05 0.87 -2.99
C MET A 43 -2.51 2.32 -3.19
N PRO A 44 -2.85 2.81 -4.39
CA PRO A 44 -3.54 4.07 -4.50
C PRO A 44 -4.90 4.00 -3.79
N GLY A 45 -5.46 5.16 -3.47
CA GLY A 45 -6.70 5.28 -2.71
C GLY A 45 -7.95 4.78 -3.42
N ASP A 46 -7.86 4.46 -4.72
CA ASP A 46 -8.92 3.77 -5.47
C ASP A 46 -9.00 2.26 -5.14
N GLY A 47 -7.95 1.70 -4.52
CA GLY A 47 -7.85 0.29 -4.16
C GLY A 47 -7.79 -0.67 -5.36
N MET A 48 -7.69 -0.13 -6.58
CA MET A 48 -7.71 -0.91 -7.81
C MET A 48 -6.29 -1.37 -8.16
N ASP A 49 -5.29 -0.53 -7.95
CA ASP A 49 -3.90 -0.89 -8.20
C ASP A 49 -3.16 -1.21 -6.90
N TYR A 50 -2.23 -2.17 -6.91
CA TYR A 50 -1.42 -2.47 -5.74
C TYR A 50 -0.15 -3.25 -6.06
N ASP A 51 0.85 -3.07 -5.22
CA ASP A 51 2.05 -3.90 -5.13
C ASP A 51 2.38 -4.12 -3.65
N VAL A 52 2.11 -5.33 -3.15
CA VAL A 52 2.40 -5.73 -1.77
C VAL A 52 3.34 -6.92 -1.77
N LYS A 53 4.46 -6.78 -1.07
CA LYS A 53 5.49 -7.79 -0.91
C LYS A 53 5.52 -8.28 0.52
N ILE A 54 5.59 -9.60 0.67
CA ILE A 54 5.73 -10.31 1.93
C ILE A 54 7.05 -11.08 1.84
N THR A 55 8.04 -10.64 2.60
CA THR A 55 9.36 -11.25 2.67
C THR A 55 9.52 -11.92 4.01
N ILE A 56 9.96 -13.17 4.02
CA ILE A 56 10.35 -13.91 5.22
C ILE A 56 11.69 -14.56 4.92
N ASP A 57 12.70 -14.23 5.73
CA ASP A 57 14.11 -14.50 5.48
C ASP A 57 14.54 -13.89 4.13
N ASP A 58 14.94 -14.71 3.15
CA ASP A 58 15.33 -14.32 1.80
C ASP A 58 14.23 -14.56 0.74
N ALA A 59 13.14 -15.24 1.12
CA ALA A 59 12.06 -15.57 0.20
C ALA A 59 10.96 -14.50 0.19
N THR A 60 10.41 -14.20 -0.99
CA THR A 60 9.39 -13.16 -1.18
C THR A 60 8.17 -13.66 -1.94
N LEU A 61 6.98 -13.36 -1.42
CA LEU A 61 5.70 -13.37 -2.14
C LEU A 61 5.33 -11.95 -2.55
N ARG A 62 4.80 -11.79 -3.75
CA ARG A 62 4.35 -10.50 -4.28
C ARG A 62 2.92 -10.63 -4.75
N TYR A 63 2.05 -9.77 -4.24
CA TYR A 63 0.68 -9.57 -4.68
C TYR A 63 0.65 -8.28 -5.48
N VAL A 64 0.35 -8.38 -6.77
CA VAL A 64 0.34 -7.26 -7.70
C VAL A 64 -0.92 -7.36 -8.56
N ASN A 65 -1.58 -6.23 -8.83
CA ASN A 65 -2.59 -6.22 -9.88
C ASN A 65 -1.88 -6.18 -11.25
N ALA A 66 -2.37 -6.97 -12.21
CA ALA A 66 -1.72 -7.33 -13.46
C ALA A 66 -1.29 -6.15 -14.38
N CYS A 67 -1.67 -4.90 -14.06
CA CYS A 67 -1.38 -3.71 -14.86
C CYS A 67 -0.57 -2.60 -14.15
N VAL A 68 0.15 -2.91 -13.05
CA VAL A 68 0.78 -1.87 -12.19
C VAL A 68 2.31 -1.95 -12.10
N ASP A 69 2.96 -3.00 -12.60
CA ASP A 69 4.41 -2.91 -12.83
C ASP A 69 4.68 -2.16 -14.14
N ALA A 70 5.70 -1.30 -14.16
CA ALA A 70 5.99 -0.41 -15.29
C ALA A 70 6.30 -1.13 -16.63
N GLN A 71 6.35 -2.46 -16.63
CA GLN A 71 6.71 -3.27 -17.80
C GLN A 71 5.67 -4.33 -18.17
N CYS A 72 4.56 -4.47 -17.42
CA CYS A 72 3.56 -5.54 -17.55
C CYS A 72 4.18 -6.94 -17.75
N SER A 73 5.39 -7.17 -17.22
CA SER A 73 6.30 -8.21 -17.75
C SER A 73 6.24 -9.53 -16.99
N ASN A 74 5.64 -9.55 -15.80
CA ASN A 74 5.58 -10.75 -14.96
C ASN A 74 4.19 -10.93 -14.36
N VAL A 75 3.27 -11.51 -15.14
CA VAL A 75 1.99 -12.02 -14.64
C VAL A 75 2.26 -13.36 -13.95
N LEU A 76 2.71 -13.31 -12.70
CA LEU A 76 2.78 -14.49 -11.83
C LEU A 76 1.78 -14.30 -10.69
N GLY A 77 0.53 -14.70 -10.96
CA GLY A 77 -0.56 -14.77 -9.98
C GLY A 77 -1.41 -13.49 -9.90
N GLN A 78 -2.69 -13.62 -10.24
CA GLN A 78 -3.71 -12.62 -9.94
C GLN A 78 -4.00 -12.68 -8.43
N GLY A 79 -3.15 -12.02 -7.65
CA GLY A 79 -3.42 -11.82 -6.24
C GLY A 79 -4.48 -10.73 -6.09
N VAL A 80 -5.50 -10.92 -5.26
CA VAL A 80 -6.52 -9.90 -4.89
C VAL A 80 -6.26 -9.43 -3.47
N LEU A 81 -6.31 -8.12 -3.26
CA LEU A 81 -6.25 -7.51 -1.93
C LEU A 81 -7.63 -7.00 -1.53
N LEU A 82 -8.08 -7.38 -0.34
CA LEU A 82 -9.29 -6.83 0.28
C LEU A 82 -8.87 -6.03 1.51
N THR A 83 -9.14 -4.73 1.49
CA THR A 83 -8.72 -3.81 2.55
C THR A 83 -9.92 -3.31 3.35
N THR A 84 -9.84 -3.35 4.68
CA THR A 84 -10.85 -2.78 5.57
C THR A 84 -10.21 -1.85 6.58
N HIS A 85 -10.54 -0.56 6.50
CA HIS A 85 -9.93 0.51 7.28
C HIS A 85 -11.01 1.32 8.01
N HIS A 86 -11.12 1.15 9.33
CA HIS A 86 -11.98 1.98 10.18
C HIS A 86 -11.16 2.63 11.29
N ILE A 87 -10.71 3.87 11.04
CA ILE A 87 -9.82 4.62 11.94
C ILE A 87 -10.39 4.73 13.36
N LYS A 88 -11.67 5.12 13.49
CA LYS A 88 -12.33 5.27 14.80
C LYS A 88 -12.41 3.96 15.57
N GLN A 89 -12.65 2.85 14.87
CA GLN A 89 -12.74 1.51 15.43
C GLN A 89 -11.38 0.81 15.53
N ARG A 90 -10.30 1.46 15.05
CA ARG A 90 -8.92 0.94 15.03
C ARG A 90 -8.79 -0.38 14.25
N ILE A 91 -9.61 -0.56 13.22
CA ILE A 91 -9.59 -1.75 12.36
C ILE A 91 -8.74 -1.43 11.14
N PHE A 92 -7.69 -2.22 10.94
CA PHE A 92 -6.83 -2.21 9.76
C PHE A 92 -6.58 -3.66 9.37
N THR A 93 -7.21 -4.10 8.28
CA THR A 93 -7.10 -5.47 7.79
C THR A 93 -6.82 -5.47 6.30
N ILE A 94 -5.93 -6.36 5.88
CA ILE A 94 -5.64 -6.68 4.48
C ILE A 94 -5.77 -8.20 4.35
N ALA A 95 -6.70 -8.67 3.52
CA ALA A 95 -6.76 -10.07 3.14
C ALA A 95 -6.13 -10.26 1.77
N PHE A 96 -5.41 -11.36 1.62
CA PHE A 96 -4.75 -11.79 0.40
C PHE A 96 -5.53 -12.98 -0.16
N ALA A 97 -5.83 -12.96 -1.45
CA ALA A 97 -6.42 -14.08 -2.15
C ALA A 97 -5.73 -14.27 -3.50
N ASN A 98 -5.83 -15.46 -4.08
CA ASN A 98 -5.51 -15.71 -5.48
C ASN A 98 -6.81 -15.90 -6.25
N LEU A 99 -6.86 -15.37 -7.48
CA LEU A 99 -7.90 -15.70 -8.44
C LEU A 99 -7.44 -16.92 -9.26
N LEU A 100 -8.06 -18.07 -9.01
CA LEU A 100 -7.82 -19.32 -9.72
C LEU A 100 -9.14 -19.77 -10.34
N ASN A 101 -9.20 -19.92 -11.67
CA ASN A 101 -10.41 -20.36 -12.39
C ASN A 101 -11.67 -19.54 -12.06
N ALA A 102 -11.54 -18.21 -11.93
CA ALA A 102 -12.60 -17.29 -11.50
C ALA A 102 -13.10 -17.46 -10.05
N GLU A 103 -12.44 -18.30 -9.24
CA GLU A 103 -12.70 -18.43 -7.81
C GLU A 103 -11.63 -17.72 -6.98
N LEU A 104 -12.07 -16.96 -5.97
CA LEU A 104 -11.19 -16.33 -5.00
C LEU A 104 -10.80 -17.34 -3.93
N THR A 105 -9.53 -17.75 -3.94
CA THR A 105 -8.95 -18.61 -2.91
C THR A 105 -8.19 -17.76 -1.89
N PRO A 106 -8.62 -17.68 -0.62
CA PRO A 106 -7.87 -16.95 0.40
C PRO A 106 -6.48 -17.54 0.62
N THR A 107 -5.45 -16.70 0.59
CA THR A 107 -4.04 -17.10 0.74
C THR A 107 -3.41 -16.52 2.00
N GLY A 108 -4.07 -15.55 2.65
CA GLY A 108 -3.62 -15.06 3.93
C GLY A 108 -4.33 -13.79 4.36
N SER A 109 -3.89 -13.26 5.48
CA SER A 109 -4.34 -11.98 5.98
C SER A 109 -3.29 -11.32 6.86
N PHE A 110 -3.46 -10.03 7.01
CA PHE A 110 -2.74 -9.16 7.90
C PHE A 110 -3.77 -8.31 8.63
N TYR A 111 -3.74 -8.29 9.96
CA TYR A 111 -4.67 -7.48 10.76
C TYR A 111 -3.98 -6.81 11.94
N ALA A 112 -4.35 -5.56 12.21
CA ALA A 112 -3.87 -4.81 13.37
C ALA A 112 -4.48 -5.32 14.68
N ILE A 113 -3.68 -5.29 15.75
CA ILE A 113 -4.15 -5.49 17.12
C ILE A 113 -4.74 -4.16 17.61
N PRO A 114 -6.07 -4.02 17.78
CA PRO A 114 -6.73 -2.72 17.94
C PRO A 114 -6.23 -1.88 19.12
N SER A 115 -5.85 -2.53 20.23
CA SER A 115 -5.33 -1.88 21.43
C SER A 115 -3.98 -1.19 21.22
N THR A 116 -3.25 -1.56 20.16
CA THR A 116 -1.89 -1.05 19.87
C THR A 116 -1.89 0.10 18.87
N VAL A 117 -3.04 0.38 18.26
CA VAL A 117 -3.16 1.36 17.19
C VAL A 117 -3.04 2.78 17.73
N LYS A 118 -2.02 3.48 17.27
CA LYS A 118 -1.79 4.91 17.49
C LYS A 118 -1.87 5.63 16.16
N THR A 119 -2.84 6.52 16.00
CA THR A 119 -3.04 7.30 14.78
C THR A 119 -2.62 8.75 14.98
N LYS A 120 -2.22 9.39 13.89
CA LYS A 120 -1.92 10.81 13.81
C LYS A 120 -2.48 11.36 12.50
N ARG A 121 -3.13 12.52 12.55
CA ARG A 121 -3.57 13.24 11.34
C ARG A 121 -2.35 13.92 10.70
N ASP A 122 -2.19 13.73 9.41
CA ASP A 122 -1.10 14.32 8.63
C ASP A 122 -1.71 15.04 7.40
N GLY A 123 -2.11 16.30 7.59
CA GLY A 123 -2.79 17.09 6.55
C GLY A 123 -4.14 16.51 6.15
N VAL A 124 -4.29 16.22 4.85
CA VAL A 124 -5.47 15.55 4.25
C VAL A 124 -5.51 14.04 4.52
N GLY A 125 -4.48 13.49 5.16
CA GLY A 125 -4.31 12.08 5.43
C GLY A 125 -4.15 11.73 6.91
N TYR A 126 -3.67 10.51 7.16
CA TYR A 126 -3.25 10.06 8.47
C TYR A 126 -2.05 9.10 8.38
N SER A 127 -1.30 9.00 9.47
CA SER A 127 -0.41 7.89 9.74
C SER A 127 -0.90 7.07 10.92
N ALA A 128 -0.61 5.78 10.92
CA ALA A 128 -0.86 4.90 12.05
C ALA A 128 0.38 4.04 12.34
N ARG A 129 0.59 3.75 13.62
CA ARG A 129 1.55 2.76 14.09
C ARG A 129 0.83 1.73 14.94
N TYR A 130 1.10 0.46 14.70
CA TYR A 130 0.42 -0.64 15.40
C TYR A 130 1.20 -1.94 15.31
N LYS A 131 0.95 -2.84 16.26
CA LYS A 131 1.27 -4.25 16.10
C LYS A 131 0.20 -4.89 15.23
N ALA A 132 0.61 -5.83 14.40
CA ALA A 132 -0.26 -6.61 13.57
C ALA A 132 0.18 -8.06 13.54
N VAL A 133 -0.73 -8.94 13.12
CA VAL A 133 -0.45 -10.36 12.94
C VAL A 133 -0.60 -10.69 11.47
N TYR A 134 0.43 -11.31 10.90
CA TYR A 134 0.39 -11.92 9.59
C TYR A 134 0.19 -13.43 9.71
N TYR A 135 -0.77 -13.96 8.95
CA TYR A 135 -0.98 -15.38 8.79
C TYR A 135 -1.40 -15.67 7.35
N GLY A 136 -0.62 -16.48 6.63
CA GLY A 136 -0.84 -16.75 5.22
C GLY A 136 0.21 -17.71 4.67
N LEU A 137 0.33 -17.75 3.35
CA LEU A 137 1.34 -18.55 2.66
C LEU A 137 2.76 -18.23 3.16
N ASP A 138 3.55 -19.27 3.44
CA ASP A 138 4.97 -19.13 3.75
C ASP A 138 5.76 -18.89 2.44
N PRO A 139 6.39 -17.72 2.24
CA PRO A 139 7.22 -17.45 1.06
C PRO A 139 8.30 -18.51 0.83
N ARG A 140 8.84 -19.09 1.91
CA ARG A 140 9.93 -20.06 1.90
C ARG A 140 9.47 -21.46 1.49
N SER A 141 8.16 -21.72 1.48
CA SER A 141 7.60 -23.01 1.06
C SER A 141 7.94 -23.29 -0.40
N THR A 142 8.44 -24.50 -0.65
CA THR A 142 8.67 -25.06 -2.00
C THR A 142 7.46 -25.84 -2.54
N ASP A 143 6.45 -26.10 -1.70
CA ASP A 143 5.24 -26.83 -2.10
C ASP A 143 4.41 -26.09 -3.15
N THR A 144 3.64 -26.84 -3.95
CA THR A 144 2.66 -26.31 -4.91
C THR A 144 1.30 -26.98 -4.68
N PRO A 145 0.28 -26.26 -4.17
CA PRO A 145 0.32 -24.86 -3.74
C PRO A 145 1.24 -24.64 -2.53
N LYS A 146 1.72 -23.40 -2.33
CA LYS A 146 2.57 -23.05 -1.18
C LYS A 146 1.87 -23.39 0.14
N ALA A 147 2.63 -23.89 1.11
CA ALA A 147 2.13 -24.16 2.45
C ALA A 147 1.82 -22.86 3.20
N LEU A 148 0.87 -22.93 4.14
CA LEU A 148 0.64 -21.86 5.11
C LEU A 148 1.76 -21.82 6.16
N LEU A 149 1.99 -20.65 6.72
CA LEU A 149 2.84 -20.47 7.90
C LEU A 149 2.38 -21.39 9.03
N LYS A 150 3.33 -22.11 9.64
CA LYS A 150 3.05 -22.96 10.81
C LYS A 150 2.62 -22.15 12.04
N LYS A 151 3.06 -20.88 12.12
CA LYS A 151 2.73 -19.96 13.21
C LYS A 151 2.54 -18.54 12.64
N PRO A 152 1.56 -17.78 13.14
CA PRO A 152 1.43 -16.37 12.80
C PRO A 152 2.68 -15.57 13.21
N ILE A 153 2.97 -14.50 12.47
CA ILE A 153 4.10 -13.61 12.72
C ILE A 153 3.58 -12.27 13.21
N GLU A 154 4.07 -11.82 14.37
CA GLU A 154 3.80 -10.47 14.87
C GLU A 154 4.72 -9.47 14.15
N LEU A 155 4.12 -8.38 13.67
CA LEU A 155 4.79 -7.31 12.93
C LEU A 155 4.51 -5.97 13.60
N MET A 156 5.50 -5.09 13.60
CA MET A 156 5.33 -3.67 13.90
C MET A 156 5.17 -2.90 12.61
N CYS A 157 4.06 -2.18 12.49
CA CYS A 157 3.63 -1.58 11.23
C CYS A 157 3.54 -0.07 11.30
N LYS A 158 3.92 0.56 10.18
CA LYS A 158 3.66 1.94 9.84
C LYS A 158 2.72 1.95 8.65
N HIS A 159 1.57 2.58 8.85
CA HIS A 159 0.57 2.79 7.83
C HIS A 159 0.52 4.28 7.52
N ARG A 160 0.45 4.66 6.25
CA ARG A 160 0.21 6.04 5.83
C ARG A 160 -0.87 6.06 4.78
N TYR A 161 -1.80 6.99 4.93
CA TYR A 161 -2.82 7.31 3.95
C TYR A 161 -2.77 8.81 3.70
N GLY A 162 -2.57 9.26 2.48
CA GLY A 162 -2.48 10.69 2.19
C GLY A 162 -2.09 11.01 0.76
N ILE A 163 -2.15 12.30 0.42
CA ILE A 163 -1.62 12.85 -0.83
C ILE A 163 -0.10 12.93 -0.73
N ARG A 164 0.60 12.55 -1.80
CA ARG A 164 2.05 12.65 -1.92
C ARG A 164 2.45 13.53 -3.08
#